data_AF-A0A0R1S0I3-F1
#
_entry.id   AF-A0A0R1S0I3-F1
#
_cell.length_a   1.000
_cell.length_b   1.000
_cell.length_c   1.000
_cell.angle_alpha   90.00
_cell.angle_beta   90.00
_cell.angle_gamma   90.00
#
_symmetry.space_group_name_H-M   'P 1'
#
loop_
_entity.id
_entity.type
_entity.pdbx_description
1 polymer ?
#
loop_
_entity_poly.entity_id
_entity_poly.type
_entity_poly.pdbx_seq_one_letter_code
_entity_poly.pdbx_strand_id
1 'polypeptide(L)'
;MTPAATTQASTTTTATAATTSSSKEWIAQKESGGSYTATNGQLIGRYQLSASYLNGDYSAANQEKVADQYVTSRYGSWDAAKSFWLSNGWY
;
A
#
# COMPACT_ATOMS: atom_id res chain seq x y z
N MET A 1 18.90 -15.50 -21.37
CA MET A 1 18.67 -14.22 -20.66
C MET A 1 17.89 -14.54 -19.40
N THR A 2 18.50 -14.35 -18.24
CA THR A 2 17.94 -14.63 -16.90
C THR A 2 17.04 -13.49 -16.44
N PRO A 3 15.83 -13.72 -15.89
CA PRO A 3 15.18 -12.73 -15.04
C PRO A 3 15.69 -12.85 -13.61
N ALA A 4 15.92 -11.67 -13.02
CA ALA A 4 16.56 -11.45 -11.73
C ALA A 4 15.71 -11.95 -10.55
N ALA A 5 16.39 -12.50 -9.54
CA ALA A 5 15.82 -12.87 -8.26
C ALA A 5 15.51 -11.63 -7.42
N THR A 6 14.25 -11.44 -7.04
CA THR A 6 13.85 -10.40 -6.09
C THR A 6 13.98 -10.94 -4.67
N THR A 7 15.12 -10.67 -4.03
CA THR A 7 15.31 -10.83 -2.58
C THR A 7 14.46 -9.79 -1.87
N GLN A 8 13.57 -10.16 -0.95
CA GLN A 8 13.10 -9.23 0.08
C GLN A 8 13.10 -9.85 1.47
N ALA A 9 13.85 -9.17 2.33
CA ALA A 9 14.16 -9.50 3.70
C ALA A 9 12.93 -9.55 4.60
N SER A 10 12.94 -10.55 5.48
CA SER A 10 12.10 -10.70 6.65
C SER A 10 12.46 -9.67 7.72
N THR A 11 11.51 -8.84 8.11
CA THR A 11 11.62 -8.01 9.33
C THR A 11 10.31 -8.09 10.12
N THR A 12 10.37 -8.88 11.18
CA THR A 12 9.43 -8.92 12.30
C THR A 12 9.43 -7.57 13.02
N THR A 13 8.29 -6.88 13.14
CA THR A 13 8.13 -5.82 14.15
C THR A 13 6.68 -5.68 14.61
N THR A 14 6.46 -6.20 15.80
CA THR A 14 5.31 -5.98 16.68
C THR A 14 5.24 -4.51 17.08
N ALA A 15 4.17 -3.79 16.74
CA ALA A 15 3.91 -2.44 17.25
C ALA A 15 2.40 -2.18 17.25
N THR A 16 1.79 -2.25 18.43
CA THR A 16 0.34 -2.17 18.66
C THR A 16 -0.03 -0.75 19.11
N ALA A 17 -1.09 -0.18 18.51
CA ALA A 17 -1.90 0.97 18.94
C ALA A 17 -1.59 2.42 18.46
N ALA A 18 -0.45 2.72 17.84
CA ALA A 18 -0.24 3.98 17.07
C ALA A 18 -0.26 3.75 15.55
N THR A 19 -0.80 2.59 15.16
CA THR A 19 -0.26 1.84 14.04
C THR A 19 -1.05 2.05 12.75
N THR A 20 -2.22 2.67 12.75
CA THR A 20 -3.00 2.83 11.51
C THR A 20 -2.31 3.75 10.51
N SER A 21 -1.86 4.95 10.93
CA SER A 21 -1.06 5.84 10.08
C SER A 21 0.30 5.22 9.77
N SER A 22 0.98 4.64 10.75
CA SER A 22 2.29 4.02 10.56
C SER A 22 2.25 2.77 9.65
N SER A 23 1.21 1.94 9.73
CA SER A 23 1.00 0.76 8.87
C SER A 23 0.63 1.20 7.47
N LYS A 24 -0.22 2.22 7.35
CA LYS A 24 -0.55 2.86 6.09
C LYS A 24 0.69 3.46 5.41
N GLU A 25 1.51 4.21 6.14
CA GLU A 25 2.76 4.80 5.66
C GLU A 25 3.80 3.73 5.33
N TRP A 26 3.87 2.65 6.10
CA TRP A 26 4.75 1.52 5.82
C TRP A 26 4.35 0.79 4.52
N ILE A 27 3.06 0.50 4.32
CA ILE A 27 2.55 -0.10 3.08
C ILE A 27 2.84 0.83 1.91
N ALA A 28 2.49 2.11 2.04
CA ALA A 28 2.78 3.14 1.05
C ALA A 28 4.27 3.22 0.66
N GLN A 29 5.17 3.14 1.65
CA GLN A 29 6.62 3.14 1.40
C GLN A 29 7.07 1.87 0.67
N LYS A 30 6.50 0.71 1.01
CA LYS A 30 6.81 -0.56 0.33
C LYS A 30 6.33 -0.59 -1.12
N GLU A 31 5.14 -0.05 -1.38
CA GLU A 31 4.52 -0.07 -2.72
C GLU A 31 5.13 0.96 -3.67
N SER A 32 5.28 2.21 -3.23
CA SER A 32 5.69 3.31 -4.13
C SER A 32 6.78 4.23 -3.57
N GLY A 33 7.34 3.91 -2.40
CA GLY A 33 8.22 4.82 -1.66
C GLY A 33 7.46 5.96 -0.97
N GLY A 34 6.12 5.91 -0.93
CA GLY A 34 5.30 6.93 -0.29
C GLY A 34 4.91 8.10 -1.19
N SER A 35 5.16 8.02 -2.51
CA SER A 35 4.89 9.12 -3.43
C SER A 35 3.46 9.06 -4.00
N TYR A 36 2.71 10.14 -3.84
CA TYR A 36 1.37 10.31 -4.45
C TYR A 36 1.41 10.55 -5.97
N THR A 37 2.59 10.82 -6.52
CA THR A 37 2.80 10.98 -7.97
C THR A 37 3.41 9.74 -8.62
N ALA A 38 3.68 8.69 -7.84
CA ALA A 38 4.11 7.41 -8.39
C ALA A 38 3.02 6.89 -9.35
N THR A 39 3.41 6.48 -10.55
CA THR A 39 2.49 5.87 -11.49
C THR A 39 3.23 4.83 -12.30
N ASN A 40 2.62 3.65 -12.45
CA ASN A 40 3.12 2.57 -13.28
C ASN A 40 2.25 2.39 -14.53
N GLY A 41 1.62 3.46 -15.01
CA GLY A 41 0.73 3.49 -16.18
C GLY A 41 -0.68 2.95 -15.91
N GLN A 42 -0.81 1.85 -15.15
CA GLN A 42 -2.10 1.28 -14.76
C GLN A 42 -2.52 1.64 -13.33
N LEU A 43 -1.53 1.73 -12.45
CA LEU A 43 -1.70 2.02 -11.03
C LEU A 43 -1.13 3.40 -10.73
N ILE A 44 -1.85 4.16 -9.92
CA ILE A 44 -1.60 5.55 -9.65
C ILE A 44 -1.52 5.74 -8.14
N GLY A 45 -0.53 6.52 -7.76
CA GLY A 45 -0.44 7.09 -6.45
C GLY A 45 0.28 6.23 -5.43
N ARG A 46 0.17 6.67 -4.19
CA ARG A 46 0.91 6.13 -3.05
C ARG A 46 0.58 4.66 -2.76
N TYR A 47 -0.63 4.26 -3.09
CA TYR A 47 -1.18 2.93 -2.81
C TYR A 47 -1.38 2.08 -4.06
N GLN A 48 -0.82 2.54 -5.18
CA GLN A 48 -0.91 1.83 -6.45
C GLN A 48 -2.38 1.48 -6.79
N LEU A 49 -3.28 2.48 -6.72
CA LEU A 49 -4.70 2.32 -7.03
C LEU A 49 -4.96 2.45 -8.52
N SER A 50 -5.85 1.64 -9.10
CA SER A 50 -6.20 1.80 -10.51
C SER A 50 -6.91 3.14 -10.76
N ALA A 51 -6.69 3.74 -11.94
CA ALA A 51 -7.35 4.99 -12.34
C ALA A 51 -8.88 4.95 -12.18
N SER A 52 -9.50 3.79 -12.42
CA SER A 52 -10.94 3.55 -12.26
C SER A 52 -11.42 3.81 -10.83
N TYR A 53 -10.63 3.42 -9.83
CA TYR A 53 -10.97 3.65 -8.42
C TYR A 53 -10.83 5.12 -8.02
N LEU A 54 -9.93 5.85 -8.67
CA LEU A 54 -9.70 7.27 -8.44
C LEU A 54 -10.70 8.15 -9.20
N ASN A 55 -11.48 7.59 -10.13
CA ASN A 55 -12.50 8.29 -10.91
C ASN A 55 -11.96 9.55 -11.63
N GLY A 56 -10.66 9.53 -11.99
CA GLY A 56 -9.94 10.65 -12.59
C GLY A 56 -9.40 11.71 -11.60
N ASP A 57 -9.70 11.60 -10.30
CA ASP A 57 -9.18 12.49 -9.27
C ASP A 57 -7.95 11.86 -8.59
N TYR A 58 -6.77 12.33 -8.96
CA TYR A 58 -5.49 11.85 -8.43
C TYR A 58 -4.97 12.67 -7.26
N SER A 59 -5.82 13.48 -6.61
CA SER A 59 -5.42 14.23 -5.42
C SER A 59 -5.04 13.29 -4.28
N ALA A 60 -4.10 13.71 -3.43
CA ALA A 60 -3.69 12.92 -2.26
C ALA A 60 -4.89 12.58 -1.36
N ALA A 61 -5.83 13.52 -1.19
CA ALA A 61 -7.04 13.30 -0.40
C ALA A 61 -7.95 12.21 -0.99
N ASN A 62 -8.16 12.20 -2.30
CA ASN A 62 -8.95 11.15 -2.95
C ASN A 62 -8.22 9.80 -2.91
N GLN A 63 -6.91 9.79 -3.17
CA GLN A 63 -6.08 8.58 -3.04
C GLN A 63 -6.17 7.98 -1.64
N GLU A 64 -6.04 8.79 -0.59
CA GLU A 64 -6.16 8.35 0.80
C GLU A 64 -7.55 7.79 1.10
N LYS A 65 -8.61 8.48 0.66
CA LYS A 65 -9.99 8.05 0.88
C LYS A 65 -10.29 6.71 0.20
N VAL A 66 -9.92 6.59 -1.08
CA VAL A 66 -10.14 5.38 -1.87
C VAL A 66 -9.30 4.22 -1.33
N ALA A 67 -8.03 4.47 -0.96
CA ALA A 67 -7.17 3.47 -0.36
C ALA A 67 -7.72 2.98 0.98
N ASP A 68 -8.21 3.90 1.81
CA ASP A 68 -8.79 3.56 3.11
C ASP A 68 -10.05 2.68 2.96
N GLN A 69 -10.92 3.01 2.01
CA GLN A 69 -12.08 2.19 1.67
C GLN A 69 -11.66 0.81 1.15
N TYR A 70 -10.66 0.74 0.26
CA TYR A 70 -10.14 -0.51 -0.28
C TYR A 70 -9.57 -1.40 0.83
N VAL A 71 -8.71 -0.84 1.69
CA VAL A 71 -8.09 -1.57 2.80
C VAL A 71 -9.10 -2.03 3.81
N THR A 72 -10.03 -1.15 4.19
CA THR A 72 -11.09 -1.48 5.13
C THR A 72 -12.00 -2.57 4.57
N SER A 73 -12.33 -2.52 3.27
CA SER A 73 -13.17 -3.55 2.65
C SER A 73 -12.45 -4.89 2.49
N ARG A 74 -11.14 -4.90 2.22
CA ARG A 74 -10.38 -6.11 1.90
C ARG A 74 -9.73 -6.77 3.13
N TYR A 75 -9.20 -5.97 4.03
CA TYR A 75 -8.46 -6.41 5.22
C TYR A 75 -9.16 -6.02 6.52
N GLY A 76 -10.16 -5.14 6.49
CA GLY A 76 -10.81 -4.59 7.67
C GLY A 76 -10.06 -3.38 8.26
N SER A 77 -8.73 -3.40 8.26
CA SER A 77 -7.90 -2.28 8.73
C SER A 77 -6.51 -2.27 8.10
N TRP A 78 -5.84 -1.13 8.14
CA TRP A 78 -4.44 -1.00 7.70
C TRP A 78 -3.48 -1.89 8.47
N ASP A 79 -3.80 -2.19 9.74
CA ASP A 79 -2.98 -3.10 10.54
C ASP A 79 -3.10 -4.55 10.06
N ALA A 80 -4.32 -4.97 9.72
CA ALA A 80 -4.56 -6.27 9.11
C ALA A 80 -3.93 -6.37 7.72
N ALA A 81 -3.97 -5.30 6.92
CA ALA A 81 -3.27 -5.23 5.63
C ALA A 81 -1.75 -5.39 5.79
N LYS A 82 -1.17 -4.71 6.79
CA LYS A 82 0.26 -4.83 7.09
C LYS A 82 0.61 -6.25 7.56
N SER A 83 -0.21 -6.81 8.45
CA SER A 83 -0.03 -8.19 8.92
C SER A 83 -0.11 -9.19 7.77
N PHE A 84 -1.07 -8.99 6.84
CA PHE A 84 -1.17 -9.78 5.63
C PHE A 84 0.09 -9.67 4.78
N TRP A 85 0.60 -8.46 4.56
CA TRP A 85 1.84 -8.22 3.81
C TRP A 85 3.05 -8.88 4.48
N LEU A 86 3.16 -8.80 5.81
CA LEU A 86 4.23 -9.46 6.56
C LEU A 86 4.15 -10.99 6.46
N SER A 87 2.94 -11.54 6.38
CA SER A 87 2.71 -12.98 6.27
C SER A 87 2.91 -13.51 4.85
N ASN A 88 2.50 -12.76 3.84
CA ASN A 88 2.45 -13.21 2.43
C ASN A 88 3.56 -12.61 1.55
N GLY A 89 4.07 -11.43 1.92
CA GLY A 89 5.07 -10.68 1.14
C GLY A 89 4.50 -9.87 -0.03
N TRP A 90 3.18 -9.70 -0.14
CA TRP A 90 2.52 -8.95 -1.22
C TRP A 90 1.26 -8.20 -0.75
N TYR A 91 0.92 -7.11 -1.45
CA TYR A 91 -0.27 -6.28 -1.28
C TYR A 91 -1.17 -6.39 -2.51
#